data_AF-A0A0K9P8K1-F1
#
_entry.id   AF-A0A0K9P8K1-F1
#
_cell.length_a   1.000
_cell.length_b   1.000
_cell.length_c   1.000
_cell.angle_alpha   90.00
_cell.angle_beta   90.00
_cell.angle_gamma   90.00
#
_symmetry.space_group_name_H-M   'P 1'
#
loop_
_entity.id
_entity.type
_entity.pdbx_description
1 polymer ?
#
loop_
_entity_poly.entity_id
_entity_poly.type
_entity_poly.pdbx_seq_one_letter_code
_entity_poly.pdbx_strand_id
1 'polypeptide(L)'
;MLFRRGSIFFRKFRRISHVATARDDTIVISSATSILSIPVSARSFRFYTTTKKFGTDDYFRMLLLAQTALVFGIGAHPIVADNGSADELVQDNNSKEEPYASGLRRVEDGSIVSNNHTVKWRLFTDNGRTLSLQGKLEDAEKQFILALQEAKEGFGERDPHVASSFNNLAEIYRVKKLFEKAEPLYLDAIQILEESFGPEDVRVGAALHNLGQFYLVQRKLDESKKCYERALKIKGRVLGYASTDYADTMYHLGTVMNLLGNDKDSVALIRDSIRILEEGGLGESMTFIRKMRYLSQILMQSNKPYEVENLQRKILHILEISKGCDAVETIVAAESLALTLQSLGNLVEARELVERCLSLKESILGGDHLQ
;
A
#
# COMPACT_ATOMS: atom_id res chain seq x y z
N MET A 1 -34.95 -19.94 -4.07
CA MET A 1 -35.47 -21.04 -3.23
C MET A 1 -34.42 -22.13 -3.21
N LEU A 2 -33.98 -22.51 -2.00
CA LEU A 2 -33.17 -23.69 -1.63
C LEU A 2 -31.66 -23.72 -1.93
N PHE A 3 -30.94 -23.37 -0.86
CA PHE A 3 -29.64 -23.87 -0.41
C PHE A 3 -29.38 -25.37 -0.72
N ARG A 4 -28.13 -25.70 -1.07
CA ARG A 4 -27.57 -27.03 -0.80
C ARG A 4 -26.18 -26.95 -0.18
N ARG A 5 -26.08 -27.62 0.96
CA ARG A 5 -24.90 -27.93 1.79
C ARG A 5 -23.94 -28.88 1.06
N GLY A 6 -22.64 -28.73 1.32
CA GLY A 6 -21.62 -29.79 1.23
C GLY A 6 -20.52 -29.44 2.25
N SER A 7 -20.49 -30.03 3.45
CA SER A 7 -20.08 -31.39 3.83
C SER A 7 -18.58 -31.66 3.62
N ILE A 8 -17.79 -31.26 4.63
CA ILE A 8 -16.80 -32.04 5.40
C ILE A 8 -15.99 -33.09 4.63
N PHE A 9 -14.66 -32.89 4.61
CA PHE A 9 -13.69 -33.99 4.49
C PHE A 9 -12.55 -33.80 5.51
N PHE A 10 -12.61 -34.57 6.62
CA PHE A 10 -11.52 -34.71 7.58
C PHE A 10 -10.48 -35.70 7.01
N ARG A 11 -9.23 -35.26 6.84
CA ARG A 11 -8.10 -36.19 6.59
C ARG A 11 -7.18 -36.21 7.82
N LYS A 12 -7.23 -37.36 8.48
CA LYS A 12 -6.53 -37.74 9.71
C LYS A 12 -5.02 -37.90 9.42
N PHE A 13 -4.17 -37.00 9.92
CA PHE A 13 -2.71 -37.24 9.95
C PHE A 13 -2.25 -37.66 11.34
N ARG A 14 -1.63 -38.84 11.37
CA ARG A 14 -1.12 -39.56 12.54
C ARG A 14 0.30 -39.01 12.82
N ARG A 15 0.51 -38.38 13.99
CA ARG A 15 1.85 -37.99 14.47
C ARG A 15 2.67 -39.25 14.74
N ILE A 16 3.89 -39.30 14.19
CA ILE A 16 4.97 -40.18 14.63
C ILE A 16 5.84 -39.35 15.57
N SER A 17 5.86 -39.74 16.83
CA SER A 17 6.71 -39.20 17.88
C SER A 17 8.12 -39.79 17.78
N HIS A 18 9.14 -38.94 17.70
CA HIS A 18 10.49 -39.32 18.10
C HIS A 18 10.93 -38.47 19.29
N VAL A 19 11.15 -39.18 20.39
CA VAL A 19 11.75 -38.73 21.64
C VAL A 19 13.25 -38.54 21.40
N ALA A 20 13.79 -37.39 21.77
CA ALA A 20 15.23 -37.20 21.96
C ALA A 20 15.45 -36.40 23.24
N THR A 21 16.08 -37.04 24.22
CA THR A 21 16.51 -36.50 25.51
C THR A 21 17.99 -36.15 25.45
N ALA A 22 18.36 -34.92 25.83
CA ALA A 22 19.71 -34.52 26.29
C ALA A 22 19.54 -33.15 26.99
N ARG A 23 19.48 -33.05 28.32
CA ARG A 23 20.58 -32.91 29.31
C ARG A 23 21.58 -31.77 29.03
N ASP A 24 21.52 -30.81 29.95
CA ASP A 24 22.49 -29.84 30.45
C ASP A 24 23.12 -28.86 29.45
N ASP A 25 22.78 -27.58 29.60
CA ASP A 25 23.79 -26.52 29.72
C ASP A 25 23.18 -25.24 30.33
N THR A 26 23.77 -24.82 31.44
CA THR A 26 23.59 -23.53 32.10
C THR A 26 24.19 -22.41 31.27
N ILE A 27 23.40 -21.39 30.92
CA ILE A 27 23.90 -20.07 30.54
C ILE A 27 23.23 -19.02 31.44
N VAL A 28 24.07 -18.35 32.23
CA VAL A 28 23.76 -17.17 33.03
C VAL A 28 23.55 -15.98 32.09
N ILE A 29 22.37 -15.36 32.13
CA ILE A 29 22.18 -14.01 31.59
C ILE A 29 21.65 -13.12 32.70
N SER A 30 22.53 -12.24 33.17
CA SER A 30 22.20 -11.06 33.95
C SER A 30 21.54 -10.02 33.04
N SER A 31 20.33 -9.58 33.37
CA SER A 31 20.00 -8.15 33.40
C SER A 31 18.65 -7.93 34.04
N ALA A 32 18.65 -6.98 34.97
CA ALA A 32 17.56 -6.62 35.85
C ALA A 32 16.37 -6.04 35.09
N THR A 33 15.16 -6.46 35.43
CA THR A 33 14.02 -5.54 35.60
C THR A 33 13.04 -6.10 36.63
N SER A 34 12.57 -5.18 37.45
CA SER A 34 11.81 -5.29 38.69
C SER A 34 10.56 -6.18 38.61
N ILE A 35 10.45 -7.13 39.53
CA ILE A 35 9.22 -7.88 39.81
C ILE A 35 8.32 -7.00 40.68
N LEU A 36 7.14 -6.63 40.18
CA LEU A 36 6.04 -6.14 41.01
C LEU A 36 5.10 -7.32 41.27
N SER A 37 5.20 -7.90 42.46
CA SER A 37 4.33 -8.96 42.94
C SER A 37 2.96 -8.40 43.37
N ILE A 38 1.87 -8.88 42.76
CA ILE A 38 0.49 -8.62 43.20
C ILE A 38 -0.09 -9.94 43.73
N PRO A 39 -0.71 -9.97 44.92
CA PRO A 39 -1.20 -11.21 45.52
C PRO A 39 -2.47 -11.71 44.83
N VAL A 40 -2.54 -13.03 44.66
CA VAL A 40 -3.74 -13.77 44.23
C VAL A 40 -4.73 -13.79 45.40
N SER A 41 -5.90 -13.19 45.19
CA SER A 41 -7.07 -13.36 46.05
C SER A 41 -8.34 -13.42 45.18
N ALA A 42 -9.19 -14.38 45.51
CA ALA A 42 -10.15 -15.00 44.61
C ALA A 42 -11.49 -14.25 44.45
N ARG A 43 -12.09 -14.44 43.28
CA ARG A 43 -13.54 -14.42 42.96
C ARG A 43 -14.32 -13.11 43.15
N SER A 44 -14.44 -12.37 42.05
CA SER A 44 -15.74 -12.03 41.45
C SER A 44 -15.54 -11.54 40.02
N PHE A 45 -16.01 -12.30 39.03
CA PHE A 45 -15.97 -11.89 37.62
C PHE A 45 -17.02 -10.79 37.39
N ARG A 46 -16.58 -9.52 37.43
CA ARG A 46 -17.27 -8.40 36.78
C ARG A 46 -16.51 -8.10 35.50
N PHE A 47 -17.12 -8.39 34.35
CA PHE A 47 -16.63 -7.92 33.06
C PHE A 47 -16.68 -6.39 33.05
N TYR A 48 -15.53 -5.74 33.22
CA TYR A 48 -15.37 -4.36 32.81
C TYR A 48 -15.36 -4.33 31.27
N THR A 49 -16.50 -3.97 30.68
CA THR A 49 -16.55 -3.52 29.29
C THR A 49 -15.89 -2.15 29.22
N THR A 50 -14.57 -2.10 29.08
CA THR A 50 -13.88 -0.89 28.63
C THR A 50 -13.99 -0.84 27.11
N THR A 51 -15.15 -0.40 26.61
CA THR A 51 -15.25 0.11 25.24
C THR A 51 -14.42 1.39 25.17
N LYS A 52 -13.11 1.25 24.92
CA LYS A 52 -12.27 2.39 24.58
C LYS A 52 -12.77 2.87 23.23
N LYS A 53 -13.53 3.98 23.22
CA LYS A 53 -13.80 4.75 22.01
C LYS A 53 -12.44 5.15 21.44
N PHE A 54 -11.98 4.44 20.41
CA PHE A 54 -10.83 4.88 19.64
C PHE A 54 -11.22 6.24 19.02
N GLY A 55 -10.45 7.27 19.32
CA GLY A 55 -10.64 8.59 18.71
C GLY A 55 -10.25 8.53 17.23
N THR A 56 -10.82 9.43 16.43
CA THR A 56 -10.47 9.64 15.02
C THR A 56 -8.97 9.84 14.76
N ASP A 57 -8.20 10.15 15.81
CA ASP A 57 -6.75 10.36 15.79
C ASP A 57 -5.93 9.06 15.91
N ASP A 58 -6.39 8.08 16.70
CA ASP A 58 -5.76 6.75 16.79
C ASP A 58 -5.97 5.95 15.49
N TYR A 59 -7.13 6.15 14.84
CA TYR A 59 -7.43 5.56 13.53
C TYR A 59 -6.56 6.11 12.40
N PHE A 60 -6.22 7.39 12.47
CA PHE A 60 -5.31 8.02 11.51
C PHE A 60 -3.86 7.58 11.69
N ARG A 61 -3.44 7.34 12.93
CA ARG A 61 -2.14 6.73 13.23
C ARG A 61 -2.04 5.31 12.68
N MET A 62 -3.10 4.51 12.74
CA MET A 62 -3.16 3.20 12.10
C MET A 62 -3.15 3.28 10.56
N LEU A 63 -3.81 4.28 9.97
CA LEU A 63 -3.76 4.56 8.53
C LEU A 63 -2.34 4.95 8.08
N LEU A 64 -1.63 5.76 8.88
CA LEU A 64 -0.25 6.19 8.64
C LEU A 64 0.77 5.06 8.80
N LEU A 65 0.65 4.23 9.85
CA LEU A 65 1.51 3.07 10.08
C LEU A 65 1.28 1.95 9.06
N ALA A 66 0.07 1.87 8.47
CA ALA A 66 -0.19 0.98 7.35
C ALA A 66 0.29 1.56 6.00
N GLN A 67 0.34 2.88 5.84
CA GLN A 67 0.94 3.57 4.68
C GLN A 67 2.48 3.53 4.70
N THR A 68 3.12 3.29 5.84
CA THR A 68 4.57 3.04 5.90
C THR A 68 4.98 1.68 5.28
N ALA A 69 4.02 0.81 4.97
CA ALA A 69 4.22 -0.26 3.99
C ALA A 69 4.07 0.32 2.56
N LEU A 70 5.03 1.15 2.20
CA LEU A 70 5.44 1.52 0.85
C LEU A 70 4.36 1.54 -0.22
N VAL A 71 3.65 2.66 -0.26
CA VAL A 71 3.04 3.14 -1.49
C VAL A 71 4.08 4.02 -2.19
N PHE A 72 5.00 3.39 -2.92
CA PHE A 72 5.43 4.04 -4.15
C PHE A 72 4.35 3.74 -5.17
N GLY A 73 3.74 4.79 -5.71
CA GLY A 73 2.86 4.66 -6.85
C GLY A 73 3.59 3.87 -7.94
N ILE A 74 3.12 2.65 -8.19
CA ILE A 74 3.37 1.96 -9.44
C ILE A 74 2.54 2.73 -10.47
N GLY A 75 3.11 3.85 -10.92
CA GLY A 75 2.78 4.54 -12.16
C GLY A 75 4.00 4.49 -13.06
N ALA A 76 4.66 3.34 -13.16
CA ALA A 76 5.68 3.09 -14.17
C ALA A 76 4.97 2.64 -15.45
N HIS A 77 4.40 3.58 -16.20
CA HIS A 77 4.48 3.44 -17.64
C HIS A 77 5.88 3.93 -18.03
N PRO A 78 6.84 3.03 -18.36
CA PRO A 78 7.97 3.48 -19.13
C PRO A 78 7.38 4.07 -20.41
N ILE A 79 7.59 5.38 -20.61
CA ILE A 79 7.41 6.00 -21.91
C ILE A 79 8.48 5.34 -22.79
N VAL A 80 8.10 4.25 -23.45
CA VAL A 80 8.82 3.76 -24.61
C VAL A 80 8.59 4.83 -25.66
N ALA A 81 9.65 5.56 -26.00
CA ALA A 81 9.68 6.35 -27.20
C ALA A 81 9.43 5.38 -28.37
N ASP A 82 8.26 5.52 -29.00
CA ASP A 82 7.93 4.85 -30.25
C ASP A 82 8.86 5.43 -31.33
N ASN A 83 9.99 4.77 -31.54
CA ASN A 83 10.84 5.07 -32.68
C ASN A 83 10.20 4.40 -33.89
N GLY A 84 9.58 5.23 -34.73
CA GLY A 84 9.00 4.80 -35.99
C GLY A 84 9.94 3.94 -36.82
N SER A 85 9.38 2.84 -37.31
CA SER A 85 9.67 2.17 -38.58
C SER A 85 11.14 2.14 -39.04
N ALA A 86 11.78 0.99 -38.83
CA ALA A 86 12.79 0.47 -39.74
C ALA A 86 12.65 -1.05 -39.80
N ASP A 87 11.64 -1.50 -40.56
CA ASP A 87 11.63 -2.85 -41.09
C ASP A 87 12.76 -3.00 -42.13
N GLU A 88 13.33 -4.21 -42.16
CA GLU A 88 14.25 -4.78 -43.15
C GLU A 88 15.69 -4.26 -43.19
N LEU A 89 16.64 -5.08 -42.68
CA LEU A 89 17.59 -5.82 -43.51
C LEU A 89 18.45 -6.81 -42.68
N VAL A 90 18.12 -8.09 -42.86
CA VAL A 90 18.94 -9.31 -43.03
C VAL A 90 20.35 -9.44 -42.37
N GLN A 91 20.47 -10.57 -41.65
CA GLN A 91 21.65 -11.42 -41.32
C GLN A 91 22.99 -11.15 -42.05
N ASP A 92 24.13 -11.23 -41.33
CA ASP A 92 25.13 -12.33 -41.49
C ASP A 92 26.26 -12.29 -40.43
N ASN A 93 26.99 -13.41 -40.38
CA ASN A 93 27.90 -13.98 -39.39
C ASN A 93 29.28 -13.30 -39.11
N ASN A 94 29.86 -13.68 -37.96
CA ASN A 94 31.29 -13.89 -37.62
C ASN A 94 32.40 -13.05 -38.31
N SER A 95 33.27 -12.41 -37.51
CA SER A 95 34.75 -12.64 -37.50
C SER A 95 35.52 -11.61 -36.65
N LYS A 96 36.78 -11.97 -36.37
CA LYS A 96 37.75 -11.46 -35.38
C LYS A 96 38.41 -10.11 -35.73
N GLU A 97 38.96 -9.44 -34.69
CA GLU A 97 40.24 -8.69 -34.62
C GLU A 97 40.54 -7.68 -35.77
N GLU A 98 40.63 -6.36 -35.59
CA GLU A 98 41.59 -5.50 -34.85
C GLU A 98 41.80 -4.20 -35.71
N PRO A 99 42.70 -3.22 -35.44
CA PRO A 99 42.30 -1.87 -35.09
C PRO A 99 42.86 -0.78 -36.02
N TYR A 100 42.04 -0.03 -36.77
CA TYR A 100 42.48 1.27 -37.32
C TYR A 100 41.26 2.17 -37.60
N ALA A 101 41.12 3.25 -36.83
CA ALA A 101 40.29 4.38 -37.21
C ALA A 101 40.93 5.67 -36.67
N SER A 102 42.01 6.10 -37.32
CA SER A 102 42.42 7.50 -37.32
C SER A 102 41.39 8.29 -38.14
N GLY A 103 40.71 9.25 -37.52
CA GLY A 103 39.90 10.23 -38.27
C GLY A 103 38.53 10.61 -37.72
N LEU A 104 38.15 10.24 -36.50
CA LEU A 104 36.94 10.78 -35.88
C LEU A 104 37.29 11.98 -35.00
N ARG A 105 37.11 13.19 -35.53
CA ARG A 105 36.93 14.37 -34.67
C ARG A 105 35.69 14.10 -33.81
N ARG A 106 35.80 14.27 -32.49
CA ARG A 106 34.62 14.40 -31.63
C ARG A 106 33.80 15.55 -32.17
N VAL A 107 32.67 15.24 -32.79
CA VAL A 107 31.62 16.22 -32.96
C VAL A 107 31.02 16.34 -31.57
N GLU A 108 31.39 17.40 -30.84
CA GLU A 108 30.68 17.85 -29.65
C GLU A 108 29.35 18.45 -30.11
N ASP A 109 28.50 17.58 -30.65
CA ASP A 109 27.12 17.92 -30.91
C ASP A 109 26.41 17.79 -29.55
N GLY A 110 25.69 18.83 -29.14
CA GLY A 110 24.94 18.84 -27.87
C GLY A 110 23.91 17.71 -27.73
N SER A 111 23.73 16.91 -28.79
CA SER A 111 22.93 15.69 -28.85
C SER A 111 23.55 14.48 -28.12
N ILE A 112 24.87 14.46 -27.85
CA ILE A 112 25.56 13.32 -27.22
C ILE A 112 25.43 13.30 -25.68
N VAL A 113 24.95 14.38 -25.06
CA VAL A 113 24.63 14.44 -23.61
C VAL A 113 23.49 13.47 -23.24
N SER A 114 22.69 13.05 -24.23
CA SER A 114 21.44 12.30 -24.05
C SER A 114 21.59 10.83 -23.64
N ASN A 115 22.78 10.21 -23.61
CA ASN A 115 22.91 8.80 -23.19
C ASN A 115 23.38 8.63 -21.73
N ASN A 116 24.36 9.40 -21.27
CA ASN A 116 24.99 9.15 -19.98
C ASN A 116 24.11 9.63 -18.82
N HIS A 117 23.62 10.88 -18.89
CA HIS A 117 22.74 11.44 -17.87
C HIS A 117 21.42 10.66 -17.78
N THR A 118 20.84 10.24 -18.92
CA THR A 118 19.63 9.41 -18.94
C THR A 118 19.82 8.07 -18.24
N VAL A 119 20.93 7.38 -18.50
CA VAL A 119 21.22 6.08 -17.87
C VAL A 119 21.44 6.26 -16.37
N LYS A 120 22.23 7.25 -15.96
CA LYS A 120 22.48 7.53 -14.54
C LYS A 120 21.22 7.96 -13.79
N TRP A 121 20.43 8.87 -14.37
CA TRP A 121 19.14 9.28 -13.82
C TRP A 121 18.24 8.09 -13.55
N ARG A 122 18.12 7.17 -14.52
CA ARG A 122 17.32 5.95 -14.38
C ARG A 122 17.87 5.06 -13.28
N LEU A 123 19.18 4.80 -13.28
CA LEU A 123 19.85 3.98 -12.27
C LEU A 123 19.62 4.52 -10.86
N PHE A 124 19.86 5.83 -10.65
CA PHE A 124 19.65 6.47 -9.36
C PHE A 124 18.17 6.47 -8.95
N THR A 125 17.26 6.69 -9.89
CA THR A 125 15.82 6.63 -9.63
C THR A 125 15.39 5.22 -9.20
N ASP A 126 15.83 4.18 -9.90
CA ASP A 126 15.46 2.79 -9.60
C ASP A 126 16.11 2.29 -8.30
N ASN A 127 17.35 2.67 -8.04
CA ASN A 127 18.02 2.42 -6.76
C ASN A 127 17.28 3.13 -5.61
N GLY A 128 16.89 4.40 -5.79
CA GLY A 128 16.13 5.16 -4.80
C GLY A 128 14.79 4.50 -4.47
N ARG A 129 14.04 4.07 -5.48
CA ARG A 129 12.78 3.32 -5.32
C ARG A 129 13.02 2.01 -4.56
N THR A 130 14.04 1.25 -4.94
CA THR A 130 14.37 -0.04 -4.31
C THR A 130 14.78 0.13 -2.85
N LEU A 131 15.62 1.12 -2.54
CA LEU A 131 16.07 1.40 -1.17
C LEU A 131 14.92 1.87 -0.29
N SER A 132 14.05 2.71 -0.85
CA SER A 132 12.89 3.15 -0.09
C SER A 132 11.91 1.99 0.12
N LEU A 133 11.76 1.06 -0.85
CA LEU A 133 11.05 -0.22 -0.67
C LEU A 133 11.64 -1.11 0.45
N GLN A 134 12.90 -0.91 0.81
CA GLN A 134 13.55 -1.58 1.94
C GLN A 134 13.46 -0.78 3.25
N GLY A 135 12.82 0.38 3.25
CA GLY A 135 12.75 1.29 4.40
C GLY A 135 14.04 2.09 4.66
N LYS A 136 15.04 2.01 3.78
CA LYS A 136 16.31 2.75 3.89
C LYS A 136 16.16 4.17 3.34
N LEU A 137 15.44 5.01 4.10
CA LEU A 137 15.02 6.33 3.63
C LEU A 137 16.19 7.30 3.38
N GLU A 138 17.23 7.25 4.21
CA GLU A 138 18.41 8.11 4.08
C GLU A 138 19.19 7.81 2.80
N ASP A 139 19.33 6.53 2.46
CA ASP A 139 20.05 6.13 1.24
C ASP A 139 19.19 6.38 0.00
N ALA A 140 17.87 6.16 0.10
CA ALA A 140 16.93 6.53 -0.96
C ALA A 140 16.95 8.04 -1.25
N GLU A 141 16.98 8.89 -0.22
CA GLU A 141 17.11 10.34 -0.35
C GLU A 141 18.35 10.71 -1.16
N LYS A 142 19.51 10.14 -0.80
CA LYS A 142 20.77 10.39 -1.53
C LYS A 142 20.65 10.00 -3.00
N GLN A 143 20.06 8.84 -3.30
CA GLN A 143 19.88 8.41 -4.69
C GLN A 143 18.95 9.37 -5.46
N PHE A 144 17.84 9.82 -4.88
CA PHE A 144 16.95 10.76 -5.55
C PHE A 144 17.55 12.16 -5.73
N ILE A 145 18.42 12.62 -4.83
CA ILE A 145 19.20 13.85 -5.01
C ILE A 145 20.16 13.71 -6.21
N LEU A 146 20.86 12.57 -6.31
CA LEU A 146 21.74 12.29 -7.46
C LEU A 146 20.93 12.20 -8.77
N ALA A 147 19.77 11.54 -8.74
CA ALA A 147 18.87 11.52 -9.89
C ALA A 147 18.43 12.94 -10.28
N LEU A 148 18.04 13.78 -9.33
CA LEU A 148 17.67 15.17 -9.60
C LEU A 148 18.81 15.97 -10.25
N GLN A 149 20.04 15.80 -9.76
CA GLN A 149 21.21 16.48 -10.34
C GLN A 149 21.43 16.05 -11.80
N GLU A 150 21.45 14.74 -12.06
CA GLU A 150 21.62 14.21 -13.42
C GLU A 150 20.46 14.63 -14.34
N ALA A 151 19.24 14.78 -13.80
CA ALA A 151 18.10 15.28 -14.57
C ALA A 151 18.31 16.75 -14.99
N LYS A 152 18.74 17.60 -14.07
CA LYS A 152 18.99 19.02 -14.35
C LYS A 152 20.13 19.22 -15.34
N GLU A 153 21.22 18.48 -15.16
CA GLU A 153 22.40 18.56 -16.03
C GLU A 153 22.13 17.99 -17.43
N GLY A 154 21.40 16.86 -17.52
CA GLY A 154 21.18 16.15 -18.78
C GLY A 154 20.03 16.67 -19.63
N PHE A 155 18.95 17.16 -19.01
CA PHE A 155 17.71 17.53 -19.71
C PHE A 155 17.30 19.00 -19.52
N GLY A 156 17.82 19.67 -18.48
CA GLY A 156 17.50 21.06 -18.14
C GLY A 156 16.49 21.19 -17.00
N GLU A 157 16.45 22.38 -16.40
CA GLU A 157 15.73 22.67 -15.15
C GLU A 157 14.21 22.51 -15.21
N ARG A 158 13.61 22.56 -16.40
CA ARG A 158 12.17 22.49 -16.62
C ARG A 158 11.74 21.24 -17.39
N ASP A 159 12.56 20.20 -17.35
CA ASP A 159 12.25 18.94 -18.03
C ASP A 159 11.40 17.98 -17.17
N PRO A 160 10.50 17.17 -17.76
CA PRO A 160 9.74 16.13 -17.07
C PRO A 160 10.56 15.16 -16.19
N HIS A 161 11.82 14.89 -16.52
CA HIS A 161 12.71 14.08 -15.66
C HIS A 161 13.01 14.78 -14.33
N VAL A 162 13.14 16.11 -14.33
CA VAL A 162 13.27 16.92 -13.11
C VAL A 162 11.99 16.84 -12.27
N ALA A 163 10.81 16.96 -12.90
CA ALA A 163 9.53 16.81 -12.21
C ALA A 163 9.37 15.44 -11.55
N SER A 164 9.76 14.36 -12.26
CA SER A 164 9.76 13.00 -11.69
C SER A 164 10.70 12.90 -10.50
N SER A 165 11.91 13.46 -10.58
CA SER A 165 12.86 13.47 -9.47
C SER A 165 12.35 14.28 -8.27
N PHE A 166 11.72 15.44 -8.50
CA PHE A 166 11.07 16.24 -7.46
C PHE A 166 9.97 15.46 -6.76
N ASN A 167 9.07 14.82 -7.50
CA ASN A 167 7.99 14.02 -6.90
C ASN A 167 8.56 12.88 -6.03
N ASN A 168 9.60 12.17 -6.48
CA ASN A 168 10.21 11.10 -5.69
C ASN A 168 10.86 11.63 -4.40
N LEU A 169 11.57 12.76 -4.48
CA LEU A 169 12.19 13.37 -3.31
C LEU A 169 11.14 13.93 -2.32
N ALA A 170 10.06 14.49 -2.85
CA ALA A 170 8.92 14.95 -2.06
C ALA A 170 8.24 13.81 -1.30
N GLU A 171 8.13 12.62 -1.89
CA GLU A 171 7.62 11.42 -1.21
C GLU A 171 8.52 10.98 -0.05
N ILE A 172 9.84 11.00 -0.23
CA ILE A 172 10.78 10.74 0.87
C ILE A 172 10.59 11.74 2.00
N TYR A 173 10.48 13.04 1.68
CA TYR A 173 10.25 14.07 2.69
C TYR A 173 8.89 13.96 3.37
N ARG A 174 7.84 13.55 2.65
CA ARG A 174 6.53 13.23 3.24
C ARG A 174 6.64 12.10 4.27
N VAL A 175 7.32 11.01 3.92
CA VAL A 175 7.49 9.85 4.84
C VAL A 175 8.33 10.24 6.06
N LYS A 176 9.36 11.07 5.88
CA LYS A 176 10.18 11.64 6.96
C LYS A 176 9.48 12.75 7.76
N LYS A 177 8.26 13.13 7.38
CA LYS A 177 7.47 14.23 7.95
C LYS A 177 8.17 15.60 7.87
N LEU A 178 9.03 15.79 6.87
CA LEU A 178 9.67 17.05 6.53
C LEU A 178 8.79 17.81 5.55
N PHE A 179 7.61 18.23 6.01
CA PHE A 179 6.54 18.71 5.13
C PHE A 179 6.91 20.02 4.41
N GLU A 180 7.68 20.88 5.07
CA GLU A 180 8.14 22.16 4.52
C GLU A 180 9.09 21.98 3.33
N LYS A 181 9.80 20.85 3.28
CA LYS A 181 10.65 20.49 2.13
C LYS A 181 9.87 19.79 1.02
N ALA A 182 8.82 19.04 1.36
CA ALA A 182 8.07 18.23 0.40
C ALA A 182 7.10 19.07 -0.44
N GLU A 183 6.37 20.01 0.18
CA GLU A 183 5.35 20.81 -0.50
C GLU A 183 5.86 21.55 -1.75
N PRO A 184 6.96 22.33 -1.70
CA PRO A 184 7.45 23.03 -2.89
C PRO A 184 7.83 22.06 -4.01
N LEU A 185 8.40 20.89 -3.68
CA LEU A 185 8.78 19.91 -4.69
C LEU A 185 7.58 19.30 -5.41
N TYR A 186 6.47 19.03 -4.72
CA TYR A 186 5.25 18.60 -5.40
C TYR A 186 4.68 19.68 -6.31
N LEU A 187 4.67 20.94 -5.85
CA LEU A 187 4.14 22.06 -6.63
C LEU A 187 4.99 22.32 -7.88
N ASP A 188 6.32 22.34 -7.74
CA ASP A 188 7.24 22.50 -8.86
C ASP A 188 7.13 21.34 -9.86
N ALA A 189 6.99 20.10 -9.38
CA ALA A 189 6.76 18.95 -10.25
C ALA A 189 5.47 19.07 -11.07
N ILE A 190 4.37 19.49 -10.42
CA ILE A 190 3.08 19.72 -11.11
C ILE A 190 3.25 20.83 -12.14
N GLN A 191 3.86 21.96 -11.78
CA GLN A 191 4.06 23.08 -12.70
C GLN A 191 4.84 22.65 -13.95
N ILE A 192 5.96 21.95 -13.78
CA ILE A 192 6.78 21.47 -14.91
C ILE A 192 5.97 20.53 -15.82
N LEU A 193 5.17 19.63 -15.24
CA LEU A 193 4.34 18.71 -16.02
C LEU A 193 3.21 19.42 -16.77
N GLU A 194 2.60 20.45 -16.16
CA GLU A 194 1.59 21.29 -16.81
C GLU A 194 2.18 22.08 -17.97
N GLU A 195 3.38 22.65 -17.80
CA GLU A 195 4.11 23.37 -18.85
C GLU A 195 4.51 22.44 -20.01
N SER A 196 4.91 21.21 -19.71
CA SER A 196 5.43 20.25 -20.70
C SER A 196 4.32 19.53 -21.49
N PHE A 197 3.23 19.17 -20.83
CA PHE A 197 2.20 18.27 -21.40
C PHE A 197 0.77 18.83 -21.34
N GLY A 198 0.57 19.94 -20.65
CA GLY A 198 -0.74 20.54 -20.44
C GLY A 198 -1.43 20.08 -19.14
N PRO A 199 -2.42 20.86 -18.65
CA PRO A 199 -3.01 20.69 -17.32
C PRO A 199 -3.95 19.48 -17.15
N GLU A 200 -4.28 18.81 -18.25
CA GLU A 200 -5.19 17.65 -18.30
C GLU A 200 -4.44 16.34 -18.63
N ASP A 201 -3.10 16.36 -18.62
CA ASP A 201 -2.27 15.17 -18.84
C ASP A 201 -2.32 14.21 -17.63
N VAL A 202 -2.26 12.91 -17.89
CA VAL A 202 -2.33 11.88 -16.84
C VAL A 202 -1.19 11.99 -15.82
N ARG A 203 0.00 12.47 -16.21
CA ARG A 203 1.13 12.69 -15.29
C ARG A 203 0.83 13.80 -14.30
N VAL A 204 0.13 14.86 -14.72
CA VAL A 204 -0.39 15.91 -13.82
C VAL A 204 -1.40 15.29 -12.85
N GLY A 205 -2.30 14.42 -13.34
CA GLY A 205 -3.24 13.68 -12.49
C GLY A 205 -2.55 12.79 -11.45
N ALA A 206 -1.43 12.15 -11.80
CA ALA A 206 -0.64 11.35 -10.86
C ALA A 206 0.06 12.23 -9.81
N ALA A 207 0.69 13.33 -10.21
CA ALA A 207 1.36 14.26 -9.29
C ALA A 207 0.36 14.93 -8.33
N LEU A 208 -0.82 15.33 -8.82
CA LEU A 208 -1.92 15.85 -7.98
C LEU A 208 -2.44 14.82 -6.98
N HIS A 209 -2.52 13.54 -7.37
CA HIS A 209 -2.90 12.48 -6.43
C HIS A 209 -1.91 12.39 -5.26
N ASN A 210 -0.60 12.43 -5.55
CA ASN A 210 0.44 12.39 -4.52
C ASN A 210 0.39 13.64 -3.61
N LEU A 211 0.19 14.83 -4.19
CA LEU A 211 -0.02 16.04 -3.41
C LEU A 211 -1.28 15.96 -2.52
N GLY A 212 -2.36 15.36 -3.03
CA GLY A 212 -3.57 15.08 -2.26
C GLY A 212 -3.28 14.19 -1.04
N GLN A 213 -2.43 13.17 -1.20
CA GLN A 213 -2.01 12.29 -0.11
C GLN A 213 -1.11 13.03 0.89
N PHE A 214 -0.21 13.87 0.40
CA PHE A 214 0.62 14.75 1.22
C PHE A 214 -0.23 15.67 2.13
N TYR A 215 -1.28 16.28 1.59
CA TYR A 215 -2.19 17.12 2.38
C TYR A 215 -3.06 16.31 3.34
N LEU A 216 -3.51 15.11 2.95
CA LEU A 216 -4.27 14.22 3.82
C LEU A 216 -3.49 13.83 5.08
N VAL A 217 -2.19 13.51 4.94
CA VAL A 217 -1.29 13.18 6.06
C VAL A 217 -1.13 14.35 7.05
N GLN A 218 -1.33 15.59 6.61
CA GLN A 218 -1.29 16.78 7.44
C GLN A 218 -2.66 17.23 7.96
N ARG A 219 -3.74 16.49 7.67
CA ARG A 219 -5.13 16.89 7.94
C ARG A 219 -5.55 18.20 7.25
N LYS A 220 -4.86 18.60 6.17
CA LYS A 220 -5.25 19.68 5.26
C LYS A 220 -6.34 19.15 4.30
N LEU A 221 -7.54 18.94 4.84
CA LEU A 221 -8.59 18.15 4.18
C LEU A 221 -9.16 18.85 2.93
N ASP A 222 -9.32 20.17 2.97
CA ASP A 222 -9.86 20.95 1.84
C ASP A 222 -8.88 20.99 0.66
N GLU A 223 -7.58 21.16 0.93
CA GLU A 223 -6.52 21.11 -0.07
C GLU A 223 -6.38 19.71 -0.66
N SER A 224 -6.43 18.68 0.19
CA SER A 224 -6.43 17.28 -0.24
C SER A 224 -7.61 16.96 -1.16
N LYS A 225 -8.81 17.39 -0.78
CA LYS A 225 -10.03 17.25 -1.58
C LYS A 225 -9.86 17.86 -2.97
N LYS A 226 -9.42 19.12 -3.06
CA LYS A 226 -9.21 19.80 -4.36
C LYS A 226 -8.24 19.04 -5.25
N CYS A 227 -7.14 18.55 -4.68
CA CYS A 227 -6.13 17.77 -5.41
C CYS A 227 -6.73 16.46 -5.96
N TYR A 228 -7.45 15.71 -5.13
CA TYR A 228 -8.06 14.45 -5.54
C TYR A 228 -9.21 14.64 -6.52
N GLU A 229 -10.06 15.66 -6.39
CA GLU A 229 -11.12 15.95 -7.36
C GLU A 229 -10.54 16.25 -8.74
N ARG A 230 -9.47 17.06 -8.79
CA ARG A 230 -8.78 17.37 -10.05
C ARG A 230 -8.09 16.13 -10.63
N ALA A 231 -7.37 15.36 -9.82
CA ALA A 231 -6.75 14.11 -10.24
C ALA A 231 -7.78 13.09 -10.76
N LEU A 232 -8.93 12.98 -10.09
CA LEU A 232 -10.00 12.06 -10.47
C LEU A 232 -10.60 12.42 -11.83
N LYS A 233 -10.85 13.71 -12.07
CA LYS A 233 -11.33 14.21 -13.37
C LYS A 233 -10.37 13.85 -14.50
N ILE A 234 -9.07 14.12 -14.32
CA ILE A 234 -8.03 13.84 -15.31
C ILE A 234 -7.94 12.34 -15.58
N LYS A 235 -7.75 11.52 -14.53
CA LYS A 235 -7.60 10.08 -14.67
C LYS A 235 -8.84 9.43 -15.29
N GLY A 236 -10.04 9.86 -14.92
CA GLY A 236 -11.28 9.33 -15.50
C GLY A 236 -11.40 9.59 -16.99
N ARG A 237 -10.98 10.79 -17.44
CA ARG A 237 -10.98 11.17 -18.86
C ARG A 237 -9.93 10.43 -19.68
N VAL A 238 -8.71 10.28 -19.15
CA VAL A 238 -7.55 9.77 -19.92
C VAL A 238 -7.39 8.25 -19.81
N LEU A 239 -7.51 7.69 -18.61
CA LEU A 239 -7.33 6.25 -18.35
C LEU A 239 -8.64 5.47 -18.42
N GLY A 240 -9.78 6.16 -18.41
CA GLY A 240 -11.10 5.57 -18.32
C GLY A 240 -11.52 5.23 -16.89
N TYR A 241 -12.84 5.12 -16.71
CA TYR A 241 -13.48 4.93 -15.40
C TYR A 241 -13.31 3.53 -14.79
N ALA A 242 -12.83 2.56 -15.57
CA ALA A 242 -12.54 1.20 -15.11
C ALA A 242 -11.06 1.01 -14.69
N SER A 243 -10.23 2.06 -14.77
CA SER A 243 -8.81 1.95 -14.42
C SER A 243 -8.60 1.84 -12.90
N THR A 244 -7.57 1.10 -12.50
CA THR A 244 -7.18 0.95 -11.10
C THR A 244 -6.74 2.27 -10.47
N ASP A 245 -6.08 3.14 -11.24
CA ASP A 245 -5.62 4.45 -10.78
C ASP A 245 -6.78 5.42 -10.53
N TYR A 246 -7.85 5.32 -11.35
CA TYR A 246 -9.09 6.03 -11.11
C TYR A 246 -9.73 5.54 -9.81
N ALA A 247 -9.88 4.22 -9.66
CA ALA A 247 -10.43 3.62 -8.44
C ALA A 247 -9.62 4.00 -7.19
N ASP A 248 -8.29 4.04 -7.25
CA ASP A 248 -7.48 4.44 -6.11
C ASP A 248 -7.67 5.91 -5.71
N THR A 249 -7.81 6.79 -6.69
CA THR A 249 -8.13 8.20 -6.45
C THR A 249 -9.52 8.36 -5.83
N MET A 250 -10.51 7.56 -6.25
CA MET A 250 -11.84 7.54 -5.62
C MET A 250 -11.78 7.11 -4.16
N TYR A 251 -10.98 6.10 -3.84
CA TYR A 251 -10.82 5.61 -2.47
C TYR A 251 -10.26 6.69 -1.54
N HIS A 252 -9.22 7.39 -2.00
CA HIS A 252 -8.61 8.47 -1.22
C HIS A 252 -9.54 9.69 -1.10
N LEU A 253 -10.25 10.06 -2.17
CA LEU A 253 -11.28 11.10 -2.09
C LEU A 253 -12.39 10.70 -1.10
N GLY A 254 -12.85 9.45 -1.13
CA GLY A 254 -13.83 8.94 -0.17
C GLY A 254 -13.31 8.98 1.27
N THR A 255 -12.03 8.71 1.49
CA THR A 255 -11.38 8.87 2.80
C THR A 255 -11.43 10.32 3.27
N VAL A 256 -11.11 11.28 2.39
CA VAL A 256 -11.21 12.71 2.71
C VAL A 256 -12.65 13.12 3.03
N MET A 257 -13.62 12.67 2.23
CA MET A 257 -15.04 12.97 2.47
C MET A 257 -15.53 12.45 3.82
N ASN A 258 -15.12 11.25 4.24
CA ASN A 258 -15.43 10.71 5.57
C ASN A 258 -14.86 11.60 6.68
N LEU A 259 -13.63 12.06 6.53
CA LEU A 259 -12.98 12.93 7.51
C LEU A 259 -13.61 14.33 7.59
N LEU A 260 -14.22 14.78 6.50
CA LEU A 260 -15.04 16.01 6.46
C LEU A 260 -16.46 15.79 7.03
N GLY A 261 -16.82 14.57 7.43
CA GLY A 261 -18.13 14.22 7.97
C GLY A 261 -19.21 13.96 6.91
N ASN A 262 -18.82 13.79 5.64
CA ASN A 262 -19.72 13.44 4.56
C ASN A 262 -19.68 11.94 4.26
N ASP A 263 -20.30 11.17 5.17
CA ASP A 263 -20.28 9.71 5.13
C ASP A 263 -21.00 9.14 3.89
N LYS A 264 -22.05 9.83 3.41
CA LYS A 264 -22.81 9.39 2.23
C LYS A 264 -21.94 9.36 0.98
N ASP A 265 -21.27 10.47 0.68
CA ASP A 265 -20.43 10.57 -0.51
C ASP A 265 -19.17 9.70 -0.37
N SER A 266 -18.63 9.59 0.85
CA SER A 266 -17.54 8.68 1.15
C SER A 266 -17.87 7.22 0.81
N VAL A 267 -18.99 6.72 1.35
CA VAL A 267 -19.42 5.33 1.13
C VAL A 267 -19.67 5.06 -0.35
N ALA A 268 -20.26 6.02 -1.09
CA ALA A 268 -20.47 5.89 -2.52
C ALA A 268 -19.14 5.75 -3.29
N LEU A 269 -18.19 6.67 -3.06
CA LEU A 269 -16.87 6.65 -3.70
C LEU A 269 -16.08 5.38 -3.41
N ILE A 270 -16.10 4.91 -2.16
CA ILE A 270 -15.36 3.71 -1.76
C ILE A 270 -16.02 2.45 -2.34
N ARG A 271 -17.35 2.35 -2.38
CA ARG A 271 -18.04 1.22 -3.03
C ARG A 271 -17.73 1.15 -4.52
N ASP A 272 -17.76 2.29 -5.21
CA ASP A 272 -17.44 2.33 -6.64
C ASP A 272 -15.98 1.94 -6.89
N SER A 273 -15.05 2.40 -6.03
CA SER A 273 -13.65 1.97 -6.06
C SER A 273 -13.48 0.45 -5.91
N ILE A 274 -14.21 -0.17 -4.98
CA ILE A 274 -14.21 -1.62 -4.75
C ILE A 274 -14.80 -2.34 -5.97
N ARG A 275 -15.91 -1.84 -6.53
CA ARG A 275 -16.54 -2.41 -7.73
C ARG A 275 -15.57 -2.44 -8.92
N ILE A 276 -14.85 -1.35 -9.17
CA ILE A 276 -13.87 -1.29 -10.27
C ILE A 276 -12.77 -2.34 -10.08
N LEU A 277 -12.26 -2.53 -8.85
CA LEU A 277 -11.26 -3.56 -8.58
C LEU A 277 -11.82 -4.98 -8.76
N GLU A 278 -13.07 -5.21 -8.37
CA GLU A 278 -13.74 -6.50 -8.55
C GLU A 278 -13.94 -6.83 -10.04
N GLU A 279 -14.48 -5.89 -10.82
CA GLU A 279 -14.69 -6.03 -12.26
C GLU A 279 -13.35 -6.12 -13.03
N GLY A 280 -12.30 -5.47 -12.53
CA GLY A 280 -10.95 -5.53 -13.08
C GLY A 280 -10.15 -6.79 -12.72
N GLY A 281 -10.76 -7.80 -12.08
CA GLY A 281 -10.09 -9.06 -11.72
C GLY A 281 -9.13 -8.96 -10.53
N LEU A 282 -9.16 -7.86 -9.78
CA LEU A 282 -8.34 -7.63 -8.58
C LEU A 282 -9.11 -7.89 -7.28
N GLY A 283 -10.21 -8.65 -7.34
CA GLY A 283 -11.08 -9.00 -6.21
C GLY A 283 -10.43 -9.84 -5.10
N GLU A 284 -9.21 -10.35 -5.32
CA GLU A 284 -8.44 -11.09 -4.31
C GLU A 284 -7.22 -10.31 -3.78
N SER A 285 -6.99 -9.11 -4.33
CA SER A 285 -5.82 -8.31 -3.99
C SER A 285 -5.88 -7.77 -2.56
N MET A 286 -4.72 -7.57 -1.95
CA MET A 286 -4.65 -6.96 -0.62
C MET A 286 -5.17 -5.52 -0.61
N THR A 287 -5.06 -4.79 -1.73
CA THR A 287 -5.64 -3.46 -1.89
C THR A 287 -7.17 -3.53 -1.85
N PHE A 288 -7.79 -4.50 -2.52
CA PHE A 288 -9.22 -4.75 -2.45
C PHE A 288 -9.69 -5.03 -1.01
N ILE A 289 -9.00 -5.93 -0.29
CA ILE A 289 -9.30 -6.23 1.13
C ILE A 289 -9.20 -4.99 2.00
N ARG A 290 -8.16 -4.16 1.83
CA ARG A 290 -7.97 -2.91 2.60
C ARG A 290 -9.14 -1.95 2.39
N LYS A 291 -9.58 -1.74 1.14
CA LYS A 291 -10.71 -0.87 0.83
C LYS A 291 -12.02 -1.38 1.45
N MET A 292 -12.28 -2.69 1.39
CA MET A 292 -13.46 -3.30 2.04
C MET A 292 -13.41 -3.16 3.56
N ARG A 293 -12.23 -3.35 4.19
CA ARG A 293 -12.08 -3.14 5.64
C ARG A 293 -12.39 -1.70 6.03
N TYR A 294 -11.90 -0.74 5.26
CA TYR A 294 -12.19 0.67 5.52
C TYR A 294 -13.69 0.99 5.35
N LEU A 295 -14.33 0.48 4.28
CA LEU A 295 -15.77 0.61 4.10
C LEU A 295 -16.56 -0.01 5.26
N SER A 296 -16.16 -1.21 5.70
CA SER A 296 -16.76 -1.89 6.85
C SER A 296 -16.69 -1.01 8.12
N GLN A 297 -15.59 -0.31 8.35
CA GLN A 297 -15.44 0.58 9.52
C GLN A 297 -16.41 1.76 9.46
N ILE A 298 -16.55 2.41 8.30
CA ILE A 298 -17.49 3.52 8.12
C ILE A 298 -18.94 3.04 8.35
N LEU A 299 -19.29 1.88 7.81
CA LEU A 299 -20.64 1.31 7.94
C LEU A 299 -20.96 0.86 9.38
N MET A 300 -19.96 0.43 10.16
CA MET A 300 -20.11 0.18 11.59
C MET A 300 -20.49 1.46 12.34
N GLN A 301 -19.84 2.59 12.04
CA GLN A 301 -20.17 3.89 12.63
C GLN A 301 -21.57 4.37 12.23
N SER A 302 -21.99 4.06 11.00
CA SER A 302 -23.33 4.35 10.46
C SER A 302 -24.44 3.39 10.93
N ASN A 303 -24.13 2.44 11.82
CA ASN A 303 -25.05 1.42 12.34
C ASN A 303 -25.76 0.59 11.25
N LYS A 304 -25.00 0.10 10.26
CA LYS A 304 -25.49 -0.78 9.17
C LYS A 304 -24.94 -2.20 9.29
N PRO A 305 -25.32 -2.97 10.33
CA PRO A 305 -24.61 -4.19 10.72
C PRO A 305 -24.71 -5.34 9.70
N TYR A 306 -25.80 -5.43 8.93
CA TYR A 306 -25.94 -6.45 7.88
C TYR A 306 -25.01 -6.22 6.69
N GLU A 307 -24.76 -4.96 6.31
CA GLU A 307 -23.79 -4.65 5.25
C GLU A 307 -22.36 -4.94 5.73
N VAL A 308 -22.06 -4.63 6.99
CA VAL A 308 -20.79 -4.93 7.65
C VAL A 308 -20.52 -6.43 7.66
N GLU A 309 -21.51 -7.23 8.08
CA GLU A 309 -21.41 -8.70 8.10
C GLU A 309 -21.07 -9.24 6.71
N ASN A 310 -21.78 -8.80 5.67
CA ASN A 310 -21.54 -9.24 4.29
C ASN A 310 -20.11 -8.92 3.81
N LEU A 311 -19.62 -7.71 4.10
CA LEU A 311 -18.24 -7.33 3.76
C LEU A 311 -17.22 -8.16 4.51
N GLN A 312 -17.42 -8.38 5.81
CA GLN A 312 -16.50 -9.16 6.65
C GLN A 312 -16.47 -10.64 6.24
N ARG A 313 -17.60 -11.22 5.87
CA ARG A 313 -17.65 -12.58 5.28
C ARG A 313 -16.85 -12.67 3.99
N LYS A 314 -17.01 -11.69 3.09
CA LYS A 314 -16.23 -11.63 1.84
C LYS A 314 -14.74 -11.49 2.10
N ILE A 315 -14.35 -10.61 3.02
CA ILE A 315 -12.95 -10.45 3.46
C ILE A 315 -12.38 -11.75 4.00
N LEU A 316 -13.10 -12.42 4.92
CA LEU A 316 -12.65 -13.67 5.52
C LEU A 316 -12.47 -14.75 4.45
N HIS A 317 -13.43 -14.92 3.55
CA HIS A 317 -13.37 -15.91 2.49
C HIS A 317 -12.13 -15.73 1.58
N ILE A 318 -11.86 -14.50 1.14
CA ILE A 318 -10.69 -14.20 0.30
C ILE A 318 -9.38 -14.50 1.05
N LEU A 319 -9.32 -14.16 2.35
CA LEU A 319 -8.12 -14.40 3.17
C LEU A 319 -7.89 -15.89 3.43
N GLU A 320 -8.95 -16.66 3.70
CA GLU A 320 -8.86 -18.12 3.84
C GLU A 320 -8.31 -18.78 2.58
N ILE A 321 -8.75 -18.35 1.39
CA ILE A 321 -8.27 -18.89 0.11
C ILE A 321 -6.82 -18.46 -0.16
N SER A 322 -6.51 -17.18 0.03
CA SER A 322 -5.23 -16.61 -0.42
C SER A 322 -4.07 -16.78 0.56
N LYS A 323 -4.35 -16.81 1.86
CA LYS A 323 -3.34 -16.86 2.94
C LYS A 323 -3.45 -18.11 3.82
N GLY A 324 -4.57 -18.83 3.73
CA GLY A 324 -4.87 -19.95 4.60
C GLY A 324 -5.54 -19.52 5.91
N CYS A 325 -6.02 -20.51 6.66
CA CYS A 325 -6.76 -20.31 7.91
C CYS A 325 -5.86 -19.80 9.05
N ASP A 326 -4.60 -20.22 9.04
CA ASP A 326 -3.66 -20.03 10.14
C ASP A 326 -2.94 -18.66 10.05
N ALA A 327 -3.15 -17.91 8.96
CA ALA A 327 -2.59 -16.59 8.81
C ALA A 327 -3.22 -15.61 9.81
N VAL A 328 -2.39 -14.76 10.42
CA VAL A 328 -2.81 -13.78 11.43
C VAL A 328 -3.90 -12.86 10.86
N GLU A 329 -3.80 -12.45 9.59
CA GLU A 329 -4.80 -11.59 8.96
C GLU A 329 -6.16 -12.27 8.79
N THR A 330 -6.17 -13.58 8.53
CA THR A 330 -7.39 -14.39 8.42
C THR A 330 -8.05 -14.52 9.78
N ILE A 331 -7.27 -14.77 10.82
CA ILE A 331 -7.75 -14.85 12.21
C ILE A 331 -8.34 -13.51 12.65
N VAL A 332 -7.68 -12.38 12.39
CA VAL A 332 -8.20 -11.05 12.72
C VAL A 332 -9.50 -10.73 11.96
N ALA A 333 -9.59 -11.14 10.69
CA ALA A 333 -10.82 -10.98 9.91
C ALA A 333 -11.98 -11.81 10.50
N ALA A 334 -11.69 -13.04 10.92
CA ALA A 334 -12.63 -13.90 11.61
C ALA A 334 -13.10 -13.27 12.94
N GLU A 335 -12.18 -12.82 13.80
CA GLU A 335 -12.55 -12.14 15.06
C GLU A 335 -13.46 -10.93 14.83
N SER A 336 -13.17 -10.14 13.80
CA SER A 336 -14.00 -8.99 13.41
C SER A 336 -15.43 -9.41 13.03
N LEU A 337 -15.56 -10.51 12.28
CA LEU A 337 -16.87 -11.08 11.91
C LEU A 337 -17.62 -11.63 13.14
N ALA A 338 -16.93 -12.34 14.03
CA ALA A 338 -17.53 -12.87 15.26
C ALA A 338 -18.12 -11.76 16.13
N LEU A 339 -17.42 -10.64 16.29
CA LEU A 339 -17.93 -9.47 17.03
C LEU A 339 -19.21 -8.91 16.40
N THR A 340 -19.24 -8.78 15.07
CA THR A 340 -20.45 -8.34 14.34
C THR A 340 -21.60 -9.32 14.53
N LEU A 341 -21.36 -10.63 14.38
CA LEU A 341 -22.37 -11.67 14.59
C LEU A 341 -22.92 -11.67 16.02
N GLN A 342 -22.06 -11.46 17.01
CA GLN A 342 -22.46 -11.31 18.40
C GLN A 342 -23.42 -10.13 18.58
N SER A 343 -23.09 -8.97 18.00
CA SER A 343 -23.96 -7.78 18.05
C SER A 343 -25.30 -7.96 17.34
N LEU A 344 -25.34 -8.82 16.31
CA LEU A 344 -26.56 -9.20 15.60
C LEU A 344 -27.37 -10.30 16.33
N GLY A 345 -26.85 -10.85 17.42
CA GLY A 345 -27.49 -11.92 18.19
C GLY A 345 -27.28 -13.34 17.64
N ASN A 346 -26.44 -13.52 16.62
CA ASN A 346 -26.08 -14.83 16.09
C ASN A 346 -24.93 -15.45 16.92
N LEU A 347 -25.26 -15.81 18.16
CA LEU A 347 -24.29 -16.22 19.17
C LEU A 347 -23.66 -17.59 18.91
N VAL A 348 -24.36 -18.49 18.21
CA VAL A 348 -23.86 -19.83 17.91
C VAL A 348 -22.71 -19.74 16.92
N GLU A 349 -22.95 -19.08 15.79
CA GLU A 349 -21.91 -18.91 14.75
C GLU A 349 -20.74 -18.06 15.26
N ALA A 350 -21.03 -16.98 16.02
CA ALA A 350 -19.98 -16.18 16.65
C ALA A 350 -19.07 -17.02 17.56
N ARG A 351 -19.66 -17.93 18.35
CA ARG A 351 -18.90 -18.82 19.25
C ARG A 351 -18.04 -19.79 18.47
N GLU A 352 -18.60 -20.49 17.49
CA GLU A 352 -17.86 -21.45 16.66
C GLU A 352 -16.65 -20.79 16.00
N LEU A 353 -16.82 -19.55 15.55
CA LEU A 353 -15.79 -18.80 14.87
C LEU A 353 -14.68 -18.32 15.82
N VAL A 354 -15.03 -17.91 17.05
CA VAL A 354 -14.05 -17.58 18.11
C VAL A 354 -13.28 -18.82 18.58
N GLU A 355 -13.95 -19.96 18.76
CA GLU A 355 -13.30 -21.23 19.13
C GLU A 355 -12.32 -21.70 18.06
N ARG A 356 -12.69 -21.55 16.78
CA ARG A 356 -11.77 -21.77 15.65
C ARG A 356 -10.58 -20.82 15.71
N CYS A 357 -10.78 -19.53 15.94
CA CYS A 357 -9.67 -18.57 16.06
C CYS A 357 -8.72 -18.90 17.22
N LEU A 358 -9.27 -19.29 18.38
CA LEU A 358 -8.50 -19.60 19.57
C LEU A 358 -7.64 -20.85 19.37
N SER A 359 -8.22 -21.94 18.85
CA SER A 359 -7.46 -23.16 18.55
C SER A 359 -6.34 -22.94 17.53
N LEU A 360 -6.57 -22.07 16.53
CA LEU A 360 -5.52 -21.69 15.57
C LEU A 360 -4.41 -20.87 16.22
N LYS A 361 -4.74 -19.89 17.07
CA LYS A 361 -3.74 -19.11 17.82
C LYS A 361 -2.89 -19.98 18.75
N GLU A 362 -3.52 -20.93 19.45
CA GLU A 362 -2.82 -21.90 20.31
C GLU A 362 -1.83 -22.76 19.52
N SER A 363 -2.19 -23.15 18.30
CA SER A 363 -1.32 -23.94 17.43
C SER A 363 -0.10 -23.15 16.92
N ILE A 364 -0.24 -21.83 16.76
CA ILE A 364 0.79 -20.92 16.24
C ILE A 364 1.76 -20.48 17.33
N LEU A 365 1.25 -20.15 18.52
CA LEU A 365 2.05 -19.57 19.60
C LEU A 365 2.78 -20.61 20.47
N GLY A 366 2.43 -21.89 20.33
CA GLY A 366 2.88 -22.94 21.25
C GLY A 366 2.23 -22.78 22.63
N GLY A 367 2.06 -23.88 23.36
CA GLY A 367 1.29 -23.93 24.61
C GLY A 367 1.80 -23.05 25.77
N ASP A 368 2.96 -22.38 25.63
CA ASP A 368 3.65 -21.67 26.71
C ASP A 368 3.49 -20.14 26.69
N HIS A 369 2.71 -19.56 25.76
CA HIS A 369 2.60 -18.09 25.60
C HIS A 369 1.21 -17.47 25.90
N LEU A 370 0.30 -18.19 26.56
CA LEU A 370 -0.98 -17.65 27.02
C LEU A 370 -1.06 -17.70 28.56
N GLN A 371 -0.60 -16.62 29.22
CA GLN A 371 -0.98 -16.29 30.61
C GLN A 371 -1.76 -14.98 30.66
#